data_AF-A0AA41UY23-F1
#
_entry.id   AF-A0AA41UY23-F1
#
_cell.length_a   1.000
_cell.length_b   1.000
_cell.length_c   1.000
_cell.angle_alpha   90.00
_cell.angle_beta   90.00
_cell.angle_gamma   90.00
#
_symmetry.space_group_name_H-M   'P 1'
#
loop_
_entity.id
_entity.type
_entity.pdbx_description
1 polymer ?
#
loop_
_entity_poly.entity_id
_entity_poly.type
_entity_poly.pdbx_seq_one_letter_code
_entity_poly.pdbx_strand_id
1 'polypeptide(L)'
;MWLNRFAKVHQLEEDGSTFPSERFDLLPLDRVIERNKTTTFYTAVMGKLTSVSNIVIKPVEDYDQIRDVPMREIVIENQQYVTRFKYTN
;
A
#
# COMPACT_ATOMS: atom_id res chain seq x y z
N MET A 1 -12.65 2.61 15.20
CA MET A 1 -13.92 3.31 14.96
C MET A 1 -14.83 2.36 14.21
N TRP A 2 -16.02 2.07 14.73
CA TRP A 2 -16.96 1.12 14.11
C TRP A 2 -18.15 1.90 13.54
N LEU A 3 -18.47 1.68 12.27
CA LEU A 3 -19.70 2.21 11.67
C LEU A 3 -20.90 1.49 12.32
N ASN A 4 -21.88 2.26 12.80
CA ASN A 4 -23.13 1.70 13.36
C ASN A 4 -24.30 1.89 12.39
N ARG A 5 -25.43 1.23 12.66
CA ARG A 5 -26.64 1.27 11.81
C ARG A 5 -27.26 2.65 11.61
N PHE A 6 -26.84 3.65 12.38
CA PHE A 6 -27.32 5.02 12.31
C PHE A 6 -26.34 5.95 11.58
N ALA A 7 -25.15 5.45 11.23
CA ALA A 7 -24.17 6.19 10.45
C ALA A 7 -24.71 6.43 9.04
N LYS A 8 -24.74 7.70 8.62
CA LYS A 8 -25.09 8.10 7.26
C LYS A 8 -23.82 8.46 6.52
N VAL A 9 -23.61 7.83 5.36
CA VAL A 9 -22.50 8.12 4.47
C VAL A 9 -23.06 8.90 3.28
N HIS A 10 -22.51 10.07 3.02
CA HIS A 10 -22.89 10.93 1.91
C HIS A 10 -21.66 11.18 1.04
N GLN A 11 -21.82 11.06 -0.28
CA GLN A 11 -20.80 11.50 -1.22
C GLN A 11 -20.90 13.02 -1.37
N LEU A 12 -19.79 13.71 -1.18
CA LEU A 12 -19.71 15.15 -1.37
C LEU A 12 -19.35 15.44 -2.84
N GLU A 13 -20.08 16.36 -3.48
CA GLU A 13 -19.71 16.94 -4.79
C GLU A 13 -18.72 18.10 -4.60
N GLU A 14 -17.70 17.89 -3.77
CA GLU A 14 -16.63 18.86 -3.55
C GLU A 14 -15.39 18.48 -4.37
N ASP A 15 -14.60 19.48 -4.75
CA ASP A 15 -13.30 19.25 -5.36
C ASP A 15 -12.40 18.51 -4.36
N GLY A 16 -11.93 17.31 -4.73
CA GLY A 16 -11.08 16.46 -3.89
C GLY A 16 -9.77 17.12 -3.44
N SER A 17 -9.39 18.25 -4.04
CA SER A 17 -8.25 19.07 -3.63
C SER A 17 -8.41 19.73 -2.25
N THR A 18 -9.64 19.83 -1.71
CA THR A 18 -9.90 20.38 -0.36
C THR A 18 -9.63 19.39 0.77
N PHE A 19 -9.54 18.10 0.46
CA PHE A 19 -9.27 17.06 1.44
C PHE A 19 -7.76 16.86 1.62
N PRO A 20 -7.30 16.55 2.84
CA PRO A 20 -5.91 16.15 3.07
C PRO A 20 -5.59 14.95 2.18
N SER A 21 -4.71 15.15 1.20
CA SER A 21 -4.20 14.05 0.39
C SER A 21 -3.30 13.19 1.28
N GLU A 22 -3.47 11.88 1.22
CA GLU A 22 -2.64 10.94 1.97
C GLU A 22 -1.18 11.15 1.57
N ARG A 23 -0.35 11.62 2.51
CA ARG A 23 1.09 11.79 2.30
C ARG A 23 1.74 10.45 2.60
N PHE A 24 2.23 9.80 1.56
CA PHE A 24 3.02 8.58 1.70
C PHE A 24 4.49 8.93 1.84
N ASP A 25 5.08 8.56 2.97
CA ASP A 25 6.54 8.53 3.14
C ASP A 25 7.08 7.28 2.42
N LEU A 26 7.36 7.43 1.13
CA LEU A 26 7.80 6.33 0.27
C LEU A 26 9.22 5.90 0.63
N LEU A 27 9.37 4.62 0.96
CA LEU A 27 10.67 3.99 1.12
C LEU A 27 11.18 3.49 -0.25
N PRO A 28 12.39 3.88 -0.68
CA PRO A 28 13.03 3.29 -1.86
C PRO A 28 13.17 1.77 -1.73
N LEU A 29 12.96 1.01 -2.82
CA LEU A 29 12.93 -0.46 -2.76
C LEU A 29 14.24 -1.08 -2.27
N ASP A 30 15.38 -0.45 -2.59
CA ASP A 30 16.72 -0.83 -2.14
C ASP A 30 16.90 -0.71 -0.63
N ARG A 31 16.10 0.15 0.04
CA ARG A 31 16.13 0.35 1.49
C ARG A 31 15.11 -0.51 2.25
N VAL A 32 14.27 -1.26 1.56
CA VAL A 32 13.26 -2.14 2.21
C VAL A 32 13.94 -3.24 3.03
N ILE A 33 15.05 -3.81 2.53
CA ILE A 33 15.78 -4.91 3.18
C ILE A 33 16.41 -4.46 4.52
N GLU A 34 16.78 -3.18 4.62
CA GLU A 34 17.38 -2.60 5.83
C GLU A 34 16.36 -2.46 6.98
N ARG A 35 15.05 -2.57 6.67
CA ARG A 35 13.96 -2.37 7.62
C ARG A 35 13.69 -3.56 8.54
N ASN A 36 14.34 -4.71 8.32
CA ASN A 36 14.22 -5.94 9.12
C ASN A 36 14.56 -5.75 10.63
N LYS A 37 15.00 -4.56 11.05
CA LYS A 37 15.39 -4.21 12.42
C LYS A 37 14.49 -3.17 13.11
N THR A 38 13.43 -2.68 12.46
CA THR A 38 12.57 -1.61 12.98
C THR A 38 11.11 -2.04 13.09
N THR A 39 10.47 -1.75 14.22
CA THR A 39 9.11 -2.15 14.66
C THR A 39 7.95 -1.57 13.83
N THR A 40 8.18 -1.20 12.57
CA THR A 40 7.15 -0.65 11.68
C THR A 40 6.44 -1.75 10.91
N PHE A 41 5.14 -1.92 11.16
CA PHE A 41 4.29 -2.94 10.52
C PHE A 41 3.86 -2.60 9.08
N TYR A 42 3.97 -1.33 8.67
CA TYR A 42 3.50 -0.85 7.37
C TYR A 42 4.60 -0.09 6.63
N THR A 43 4.80 -0.43 5.35
CA THR A 43 5.76 0.22 4.44
C THR A 43 5.02 0.67 3.19
N ALA A 44 5.13 1.96 2.85
CA ALA A 44 4.73 2.46 1.55
C ALA A 44 5.94 2.39 0.60
N VAL A 45 5.77 1.76 -0.55
CA VAL A 45 6.78 1.66 -1.62
C VAL A 45 6.15 2.04 -2.95
N MET A 46 6.96 2.54 -3.88
CA MET A 46 6.54 2.82 -5.25
C MET A 46 7.58 2.27 -6.22
N GLY A 47 7.12 1.61 -7.28
CA GLY A 47 7.97 1.03 -8.30
C GLY A 47 7.22 0.78 -9.60
N LYS A 48 7.97 0.54 -10.68
CA LYS A 48 7.42 0.08 -11.95
C LYS A 48 7.02 -1.38 -11.82
N LEU A 49 5.79 -1.71 -12.18
CA LEU A 49 5.36 -3.10 -12.29
C LEU A 49 6.05 -3.79 -13.48
N THR A 50 6.79 -4.86 -13.20
CA THR A 50 7.58 -5.59 -14.20
C THR A 50 6.94 -6.93 -14.54
N SER A 51 6.43 -7.65 -13.54
CA SER A 51 5.73 -8.91 -13.78
C SER A 51 4.70 -9.21 -12.71
N VAL A 52 3.78 -10.11 -13.06
CA VAL A 52 2.67 -10.52 -12.21
C VAL A 52 2.44 -12.02 -12.41
N SER A 53 2.41 -12.79 -11.33
CA SER A 53 2.12 -14.23 -11.38
C SER A 53 0.62 -14.50 -11.53
N ASN A 54 0.30 -15.75 -11.88
CA ASN A 54 -1.06 -16.28 -11.71
C ASN A 54 -1.44 -16.28 -10.23
N ILE A 55 -2.75 -16.23 -9.97
CA ILE A 55 -3.31 -16.37 -8.63
C ILE A 55 -3.22 -17.85 -8.23
N VAL A 56 -2.75 -18.10 -7.02
CA VAL A 56 -2.70 -19.42 -6.39
C VAL A 56 -3.51 -19.38 -5.09
N ILE A 57 -4.17 -20.48 -4.74
CA ILE A 57 -4.85 -20.62 -3.45
C ILE A 57 -3.88 -21.28 -2.49
N LYS A 58 -3.60 -20.63 -1.35
CA LYS A 58 -2.75 -21.19 -0.28
C LYS A 58 -3.56 -21.30 1.03
N PRO A 59 -3.47 -22.43 1.75
CA PRO A 59 -4.03 -22.54 3.09
C PRO A 59 -3.19 -21.72 4.06
N VAL A 60 -3.83 -20.83 4.82
CA VAL A 60 -3.20 -20.04 5.88
C VAL A 60 -3.90 -20.36 7.20
N GLU A 61 -3.11 -20.64 8.24
CA GLU A 61 -3.61 -20.81 9.61
C GLU A 61 -3.90 -19.43 10.22
N ASP A 62 -5.15 -19.21 10.63
CA ASP A 62 -5.58 -17.99 11.30
C ASP A 62 -6.29 -18.33 12.60
N TYR A 63 -5.62 -18.02 13.73
CA TYR A 63 -5.99 -18.25 15.13
C TYR A 63 -6.40 -19.68 15.54
N ASP A 64 -7.29 -20.38 14.81
CA ASP A 64 -7.70 -21.79 15.01
C ASP A 64 -8.35 -22.43 13.75
N GLN A 65 -8.29 -21.76 12.59
CA GLN A 65 -8.92 -22.25 11.35
C GLN A 65 -7.92 -22.23 10.19
N ILE A 66 -8.00 -23.24 9.33
CA ILE A 66 -7.31 -23.24 8.05
C ILE A 66 -8.23 -22.56 7.03
N ARG A 67 -7.77 -21.44 6.47
CA ARG A 67 -8.50 -20.71 5.44
C ARG A 67 -7.73 -20.71 4.14
N ASP A 68 -8.43 -21.01 3.06
CA ASP A 68 -7.92 -20.86 1.70
C ASP A 68 -7.90 -19.37 1.32
N VAL A 69 -6.69 -18.86 1.04
CA VAL A 69 -6.45 -17.45 0.69
C VAL A 69 -5.90 -17.36 -0.74
N PRO A 70 -6.51 -16.55 -1.62
CA PRO A 70 -5.93 -16.25 -2.91
C PRO A 70 -4.69 -15.36 -2.74
N MET A 71 -3.56 -15.82 -3.28
CA MET A 71 -2.28 -15.14 -3.24
C MET A 71 -1.72 -15.00 -4.66
N ARG A 72 -0.92 -13.95 -4.88
CA ARG A 72 -0.14 -13.80 -6.10
C ARG A 72 1.14 -13.04 -5.81
N GLU A 73 2.15 -13.27 -6.62
CA GLU A 73 3.41 -12.54 -6.58
C GLU A 73 3.41 -11.44 -7.63
N ILE A 74 3.98 -10.29 -7.26
CA ILE A 74 4.23 -9.17 -8.16
C ILE A 74 5.70 -8.78 -8.06
N VAL A 75 6.30 -8.41 -9.18
CA VAL A 75 7.66 -7.87 -9.22
C VAL A 75 7.55 -6.40 -9.56
N ILE A 76 8.07 -5.56 -8.66
CA ILE A 76 8.19 -4.12 -8.84
C ILE A 76 9.67 -3.73 -8.81
N GLU A 77 10.06 -2.80 -9.68
CA GLU A 77 11.43 -2.32 -9.81
C GLU A 77 11.50 -0.82 -9.54
N ASN A 78 12.63 -0.35 -9.01
CA ASN A 78 12.86 1.08 -8.83
C ASN A 78 12.83 1.75 -10.21
N GLN A 79 11.93 2.71 -10.42
CA GLN A 79 12.13 3.65 -11.53
C GLN A 79 13.34 4.51 -11.16
N GLN A 80 14.31 4.62 -12.07
CA GLN A 80 15.43 5.53 -11.91
C GLN A 80 14.91 6.92 -11.51
N TYR A 81 15.29 7.36 -10.30
CA TYR A 81 15.06 8.67 -9.68
C TYR A 81 14.45 9.74 -10.60
N VAL A 82 13.11 9.85 -10.63
CA VAL A 82 12.43 11.08 -11.07
C VAL A 82 11.76 11.72 -9.86
N THR A 83 12.55 12.04 -8.85
CA THR A 83 12.13 12.98 -7.80
C THR A 83 12.81 14.32 -8.05
N ARG A 84 12.41 15.00 -9.14
CA ARG A 84 12.58 16.45 -9.24
C ARG A 84 11.29 17.11 -8.79
N PHE A 85 11.08 17.19 -7.47
CA PHE A 85 10.25 18.26 -6.95
C PHE A 85 11.01 19.56 -7.18
N LYS A 86 10.70 20.25 -8.29
CA LYS A 86 11.03 21.67 -8.41
C LYS A 86 10.14 22.40 -7.41
N TYR A 87 10.68 22.69 -6.23
CA TYR A 87 10.15 23.79 -5.43
C TYR A 87 10.51 25.07 -6.19
N THR A 88 9.53 25.68 -6.85
CA THR A 88 9.64 27.08 -7.28
C THR A 88 9.31 27.95 -6.06
N ASN A 89 10.26 28.81 -5.71
CA ASN A 89 10.14 29.88 -4.69
C ASN A 89 9.00 30.85 -5.02
#